data_AF-A0A2D4MWF4-F1
#
_entry.id   AF-A0A2D4MWF4-F1
#
_cell.length_a   1.000
_cell.length_b   1.000
_cell.length_c   1.000
_cell.angle_alpha   90.00
_cell.angle_beta   90.00
_cell.angle_gamma   90.00
#
_symmetry.space_group_name_H-M   'P 1'
#
loop_
_entity.id
_entity.type
_entity.pdbx_description
1 polymer ?
#
loop_
_entity_poly.entity_id
_entity_poly.type
_entity_poly.pdbx_seq_one_letter_code
_entity_poly.pdbx_strand_id
1 'polypeptide(L)'
;MLLTFRSLCPCFLNSWNNSSILQEMKIINRDFQIKSAMLFNSGRYDQREDFAIVVQPFFRNTFLPLDSDGKPDLSFFAVDCFHFSERAHAELAVALWNNMLEPVGYKQPYKHFTKEKLKLKCPTSEYPYLFTTRNSQMHNSVLETKSNGDSVPYWAVIIAATTGILAGCLIVWGLMTHKINKHSRARDAAAEEKTTF
;
A
#
# COMPACT_ATOMS: atom_id res chain seq x y z
N MET A 1 -46.02 -11.40 -24.53
CA MET A 1 -44.87 -10.67 -25.07
C MET A 1 -43.76 -10.75 -24.02
N LEU A 2 -42.79 -11.66 -24.19
CA LEU A 2 -41.65 -11.78 -23.27
C LEU A 2 -40.68 -10.63 -23.57
N LEU A 3 -40.69 -9.58 -22.73
CA LEU A 3 -39.64 -8.59 -22.73
C LEU A 3 -38.34 -9.30 -22.38
N THR A 4 -37.44 -9.44 -23.35
CA THR A 4 -36.14 -10.05 -23.12
C THR A 4 -35.33 -9.11 -22.22
N PHE A 5 -34.49 -9.65 -21.32
CA PHE A 5 -33.66 -8.85 -20.40
C PHE A 5 -32.84 -7.74 -21.11
N ARG A 6 -32.45 -7.96 -22.38
CA ARG A 6 -31.80 -6.94 -23.23
C ARG A 6 -32.62 -5.67 -23.44
N SER A 7 -33.95 -5.79 -23.51
CA SER A 7 -34.85 -4.63 -23.65
C SER A 7 -35.06 -3.85 -22.36
N LEU A 8 -34.90 -4.51 -21.20
CA LEU A 8 -35.07 -3.89 -19.88
C LEU A 8 -33.81 -3.14 -19.42
N CYS A 9 -32.62 -3.60 -19.82
CA CYS A 9 -31.35 -3.11 -19.27
C CYS A 9 -30.37 -2.58 -20.33
N PRO A 10 -30.80 -1.63 -21.19
CA PRO A 10 -30.01 -1.18 -22.33
C PRO A 10 -28.69 -0.49 -21.93
N CYS A 11 -28.64 0.21 -20.80
CA CYS A 11 -27.41 0.89 -20.33
C CYS A 11 -26.30 -0.07 -19.88
N PHE A 12 -26.66 -1.26 -19.39
CA PHE A 12 -25.72 -2.26 -18.89
C PHE A 12 -25.42 -3.36 -19.92
N LEU A 13 -26.42 -3.73 -20.73
CA LEU A 13 -26.31 -4.83 -21.68
C LEU A 13 -25.90 -4.38 -23.09
N ASN A 14 -26.12 -3.12 -23.44
CA ASN A 14 -25.53 -2.55 -24.65
C ASN A 14 -24.19 -1.94 -24.28
N SER A 15 -23.13 -2.37 -24.97
CA SER A 15 -21.79 -1.85 -24.77
C SER A 15 -21.76 -0.37 -25.18
N TRP A 16 -22.04 0.53 -24.24
CA TRP A 16 -21.78 1.97 -24.38
C TRP A 16 -20.28 2.26 -24.16
N ASN A 17 -19.44 1.39 -24.72
CA ASN A 17 -17.99 1.56 -24.69
C ASN A 17 -17.67 2.84 -25.47
N ASN A 18 -17.11 3.82 -24.78
CA ASN A 18 -16.62 5.09 -25.32
C ASN A 18 -17.65 6.11 -25.81
N SER A 19 -18.90 6.10 -25.30
CA SER A 19 -19.78 7.25 -25.54
C SER A 19 -19.27 8.50 -24.81
N SER A 20 -19.41 9.68 -25.43
CA SER A 20 -19.05 10.97 -24.82
C SER A 20 -19.82 11.21 -23.52
N ILE A 21 -21.09 10.85 -23.48
CA ILE A 21 -21.98 11.01 -22.33
C ILE A 21 -21.50 10.16 -21.13
N LEU A 22 -21.04 8.92 -21.36
CA LEU A 22 -20.48 8.10 -20.28
C LEU A 22 -19.19 8.69 -19.71
N GLN A 23 -18.35 9.29 -20.55
CA GLN A 23 -17.14 9.96 -20.10
C GLN A 23 -17.45 11.21 -19.27
N GLU A 24 -18.42 12.02 -19.72
CA GLU A 24 -18.88 13.18 -18.97
C GLU A 24 -19.44 12.80 -17.60
N MET A 25 -20.31 11.78 -17.54
CA MET A 25 -20.83 11.27 -16.26
C MET A 25 -19.71 10.80 -15.32
N LYS A 26 -18.69 10.11 -15.85
CA LYS A 26 -17.51 9.70 -15.06
C LYS A 26 -16.76 10.92 -14.52
N ILE A 27 -16.54 11.96 -15.33
CA ILE A 27 -15.85 13.18 -14.91
C ILE A 27 -16.62 13.87 -13.79
N ILE A 28 -17.93 14.10 -13.96
CA ILE A 28 -18.78 14.76 -12.97
C ILE A 28 -18.80 13.96 -11.66
N ASN A 29 -18.98 12.64 -11.75
CA ASN A 29 -18.97 11.77 -10.58
C ASN A 29 -17.63 11.83 -9.83
N ARG A 30 -16.50 11.84 -10.54
CA ARG A 30 -15.17 11.95 -9.94
C ARG A 30 -14.94 13.31 -9.30
N ASP A 31 -15.33 14.40 -9.95
CA ASP A 31 -15.23 15.75 -9.40
C ASP A 31 -16.03 15.88 -8.11
N PHE A 32 -17.28 15.39 -8.10
CA PHE A 32 -18.13 15.37 -6.92
C PHE A 32 -17.48 14.62 -5.75
N GLN A 33 -16.94 13.42 -6.01
CA GLN A 33 -16.26 12.62 -4.97
C GLN A 33 -15.01 13.33 -4.43
N ILE A 34 -14.20 13.94 -5.29
CA ILE A 34 -12.97 14.65 -4.91
C ILE A 34 -13.32 15.89 -4.06
N LYS A 35 -14.24 16.73 -4.54
CA LYS A 35 -14.62 17.96 -3.85
C LYS A 35 -15.30 17.67 -2.51
N SER A 36 -16.13 16.63 -2.44
CA SER A 36 -16.72 16.17 -1.18
C SER A 36 -15.63 15.74 -0.20
N ALA A 37 -14.67 14.92 -0.64
CA ALA A 37 -13.57 14.48 0.21
C ALA A 37 -12.69 15.65 0.68
N MET A 38 -12.39 16.62 -0.18
CA MET A 38 -11.66 17.84 0.19
C MET A 38 -12.41 18.64 1.26
N LEU A 39 -13.72 18.82 1.10
CA LEU A 39 -14.54 19.52 2.09
C LEU A 39 -14.52 18.79 3.45
N PHE A 40 -14.71 17.48 3.46
CA PHE A 40 -14.75 16.71 4.71
C PHE A 40 -13.38 16.60 5.39
N ASN A 41 -12.30 16.57 4.61
CA ASN A 41 -10.93 16.53 5.13
C ASN A 41 -10.34 17.93 5.41
N SER A 42 -11.13 19.00 5.25
CA SER A 42 -10.65 20.38 5.45
C SER A 42 -10.46 20.78 6.92
N GLY A 43 -10.86 19.93 7.87
CA GLY A 43 -10.87 20.27 9.29
C GLY A 43 -12.03 21.16 9.73
N ARG A 44 -12.89 21.62 8.79
CA ARG A 44 -14.04 22.49 9.07
C ARG A 44 -14.97 21.93 10.17
N TYR A 45 -15.10 20.61 10.25
CA TYR A 45 -16.04 19.94 11.15
C TYR A 45 -15.38 19.34 12.40
N ASP A 46 -14.06 19.49 12.59
CA ASP A 46 -13.31 18.87 13.69
C ASP A 46 -13.34 19.71 14.98
N GLN A 47 -14.33 20.58 15.12
CA GLN A 47 -14.45 21.58 16.21
C GLN A 47 -14.91 20.98 17.55
N ARG A 48 -15.52 19.80 17.54
CA ARG A 48 -16.00 19.12 18.73
C ARG A 48 -15.30 17.78 18.92
N GLU A 49 -15.26 17.32 20.15
CA GLU A 49 -14.63 16.03 20.50
C GLU A 49 -15.60 14.85 20.38
N ASP A 50 -16.90 15.13 20.35
CA ASP A 50 -18.00 14.15 20.32
C ASP A 50 -18.52 13.85 18.90
N PHE A 51 -17.88 14.42 17.88
CA PHE A 51 -18.34 14.34 16.50
C PHE A 51 -17.16 14.26 15.54
N ALA A 52 -17.25 13.38 14.54
CA ALA A 52 -16.26 13.24 13.49
C ALA A 52 -16.92 12.97 12.14
N ILE A 53 -16.33 13.52 11.08
CA ILE A 53 -16.70 13.17 9.69
C ILE A 53 -15.56 12.36 9.09
N VAL A 54 -15.92 11.20 8.53
CA VAL A 54 -14.95 10.28 7.94
C VAL A 54 -15.48 9.80 6.59
N VAL A 55 -14.73 10.08 5.53
CA VAL A 55 -15.05 9.58 4.19
C VAL A 55 -14.77 8.08 4.13
N GLN A 56 -15.72 7.31 3.63
CA GLN A 56 -15.58 5.86 3.42
C GLN A 56 -15.50 5.58 1.91
N PRO A 57 -14.29 5.52 1.32
CA PRO A 57 -14.13 5.43 -0.13
C PRO A 57 -14.40 4.04 -0.73
N PHE A 58 -14.98 3.08 0.00
CA PHE A 58 -15.16 1.68 -0.45
C PHE A 58 -15.87 1.51 -1.82
N PHE A 59 -16.56 2.53 -2.31
CA PHE A 59 -17.21 2.52 -3.63
C PHE A 59 -16.69 3.61 -4.59
N ARG A 60 -15.56 4.24 -4.30
CA ARG A 60 -14.95 5.26 -5.15
C ARG A 60 -14.52 4.68 -6.49
N ASN A 61 -13.88 3.52 -6.48
CA ASN A 61 -13.45 2.79 -7.67
C ASN A 61 -14.41 1.63 -7.90
N THR A 62 -15.49 1.91 -8.62
CA THR A 62 -16.53 0.94 -8.95
C THR A 62 -16.07 -0.02 -10.05
N PHE A 63 -16.29 -1.31 -9.84
CA PHE A 63 -16.12 -2.36 -10.85
C PHE A 63 -17.48 -2.97 -11.17
N LEU A 64 -17.74 -3.25 -12.44
CA LEU A 64 -18.94 -3.97 -12.86
C LEU A 64 -18.86 -5.43 -12.36
N PRO A 65 -19.83 -5.93 -11.61
CA PRO A 65 -19.90 -7.35 -11.27
C PRO A 65 -20.04 -8.18 -12.54
N LEU A 66 -19.20 -9.20 -12.69
CA LEU A 66 -19.22 -10.12 -13.83
C LEU A 66 -19.56 -11.54 -13.37
N ASP A 67 -20.33 -12.26 -14.17
CA ASP A 67 -20.64 -13.68 -13.94
C ASP A 67 -19.48 -14.59 -14.38
N SER A 68 -19.68 -15.91 -14.29
CA SER A 68 -18.69 -16.92 -14.70
C SER A 68 -18.32 -16.86 -16.18
N ASP A 69 -19.20 -16.30 -17.02
CA ASP A 69 -19.01 -16.15 -18.46
C ASP A 69 -18.37 -14.80 -18.82
N GLY A 70 -18.05 -13.97 -17.82
CA GLY A 70 -17.47 -12.64 -18.01
C GLY A 70 -18.49 -11.57 -18.46
N LYS A 71 -19.79 -11.84 -18.36
CA LYS A 71 -20.87 -10.89 -18.68
C LYS A 71 -21.34 -10.16 -17.42
N PRO A 72 -22.03 -9.01 -17.54
CA PRO A 72 -22.58 -8.33 -16.37
C PRO A 72 -23.50 -9.23 -15.55
N ASP A 73 -23.18 -9.44 -14.27
CA ASP A 73 -24.01 -10.23 -13.35
C ASP A 73 -25.19 -9.38 -12.86
N LEU A 74 -26.34 -9.60 -13.48
CA LEU A 74 -27.57 -8.86 -13.19
C LEU A 74 -28.14 -9.16 -11.80
N SER A 75 -27.69 -10.21 -11.09
CA SER A 75 -28.18 -10.51 -9.75
C SER A 75 -27.79 -9.46 -8.70
N PHE A 76 -26.84 -8.59 -9.02
CA PHE A 76 -26.45 -7.43 -8.20
C PHE A 76 -27.35 -6.20 -8.40
N PHE A 77 -28.31 -6.26 -9.32
CA PHE A 77 -29.19 -5.13 -9.64
C PHE A 77 -30.66 -5.49 -9.47
N ALA A 78 -31.47 -4.48 -9.22
CA ALA A 78 -32.92 -4.58 -9.23
C ALA A 78 -33.44 -4.81 -10.67
N VAL A 79 -34.75 -5.02 -10.81
CA VAL A 79 -35.41 -5.30 -12.10
C VAL A 79 -35.24 -4.19 -13.14
N ASP A 80 -34.95 -2.96 -12.70
CA ASP A 80 -34.68 -1.81 -13.56
C ASP A 80 -33.22 -1.72 -14.02
N CYS A 81 -32.36 -2.61 -13.53
CA CYS A 81 -30.93 -2.64 -13.79
C CYS A 81 -30.20 -1.34 -13.46
N PHE A 82 -30.73 -0.52 -12.55
CA PHE A 82 -30.11 0.73 -12.10
C PHE A 82 -29.88 0.69 -10.59
N HIS A 83 -30.93 0.36 -9.84
CA HIS A 83 -30.81 0.21 -8.40
C HIS A 83 -30.07 -1.08 -8.05
N PHE A 84 -29.38 -1.07 -6.91
CA PHE A 84 -28.79 -2.27 -6.36
C PHE A 84 -29.86 -3.25 -5.88
N SER A 85 -29.61 -4.54 -6.07
CA SER A 85 -30.42 -5.57 -5.42
C SER A 85 -30.09 -5.65 -3.92
N GLU A 86 -30.90 -6.41 -3.18
CA GLU A 86 -30.61 -6.76 -1.78
C GLU A 86 -29.18 -7.34 -1.63
N ARG A 87 -28.77 -8.21 -2.57
CA ARG A 87 -27.44 -8.82 -2.60
C ARG A 87 -26.34 -7.76 -2.69
N ALA A 88 -26.46 -6.80 -3.62
CA ALA A 88 -25.46 -5.75 -3.75
C ALA A 88 -25.44 -4.81 -2.54
N HIS A 89 -26.60 -4.48 -1.97
CA HIS A 89 -26.68 -3.72 -0.73
C HIS A 89 -25.94 -4.42 0.43
N ALA A 90 -26.10 -5.74 0.57
CA ALA A 90 -25.37 -6.50 1.59
C ALA A 90 -23.85 -6.43 1.41
N GLU A 91 -23.35 -6.56 0.18
CA GLU A 91 -21.92 -6.45 -0.14
C GLU A 91 -21.35 -5.06 0.13
N LEU A 92 -22.10 -4.01 -0.21
CA LEU A 92 -21.72 -2.63 0.06
C LEU A 92 -21.77 -2.29 1.55
N ALA A 93 -22.71 -2.87 2.30
CA ALA A 93 -22.77 -2.73 3.76
C ALA A 93 -21.54 -3.36 4.44
N VAL A 94 -21.11 -4.55 3.99
CA VAL A 94 -19.87 -5.19 4.48
C VAL A 94 -18.65 -4.35 4.10
N ALA A 95 -18.60 -3.82 2.88
CA ALA A 95 -17.51 -2.96 2.44
C ALA A 95 -17.41 -1.69 3.31
N LEU A 96 -18.54 -1.02 3.58
CA LEU A 96 -18.63 0.11 4.49
C LEU A 96 -18.13 -0.25 5.90
N TRP A 97 -18.64 -1.34 6.48
CA TRP A 97 -18.24 -1.81 7.81
C TRP A 97 -16.73 -2.02 7.91
N ASN A 98 -16.16 -2.74 6.95
CA ASN A 98 -14.74 -3.01 6.89
C ASN A 98 -13.92 -1.72 6.74
N ASN A 99 -14.43 -0.75 6.00
CA ASN A 99 -13.78 0.54 5.79
C ASN A 99 -13.76 1.39 7.07
N MET A 100 -14.80 1.30 7.92
CA MET A 100 -14.80 1.95 9.24
C MET A 100 -13.75 1.36 10.20
N LEU A 101 -13.31 0.13 9.95
CA LEU A 101 -12.24 -0.57 10.68
C LEU A 101 -10.84 -0.40 10.05
N GLU A 102 -10.69 0.53 9.11
CA GLU A 102 -9.40 0.88 8.49
C GLU A 102 -9.00 2.32 8.86
N PRO A 103 -7.73 2.59 9.19
CA PRO A 103 -7.30 3.94 9.53
C PRO A 103 -7.49 4.91 8.36
N VAL A 104 -7.86 6.16 8.68
CA VAL A 104 -7.93 7.26 7.71
C VAL A 104 -6.57 7.38 7.02
N GLY A 105 -6.58 7.47 5.68
CA GLY A 105 -5.39 7.42 4.84
C GLY A 105 -5.09 6.04 4.23
N TYR A 106 -5.58 4.96 4.85
CA TYR A 106 -5.34 3.57 4.41
C TYR A 106 -6.64 2.81 4.09
N LYS A 107 -7.76 3.53 4.02
CA LYS A 107 -9.07 2.96 3.69
C LYS A 107 -9.10 2.43 2.25
N GLN A 108 -9.66 1.22 2.07
CA GLN A 108 -9.84 0.60 0.77
C GLN A 108 -10.79 1.44 -0.11
N PRO A 109 -10.39 1.81 -1.35
CA PRO A 109 -11.22 2.67 -2.20
C PRO A 109 -12.12 1.89 -3.16
N TYR A 110 -12.27 0.59 -2.99
CA TYR A 110 -13.06 -0.28 -3.85
C TYR A 110 -13.63 -1.50 -3.10
N LYS A 111 -14.56 -2.18 -3.76
CA LYS A 111 -15.10 -3.48 -3.39
C LYS A 111 -15.12 -4.39 -4.61
N HIS A 112 -14.56 -5.58 -4.49
CA HIS A 112 -14.66 -6.60 -5.54
C HIS A 112 -15.86 -7.53 -5.29
N PHE A 113 -16.94 -7.36 -6.05
CA PHE A 113 -18.17 -8.14 -5.90
C PHE A 113 -18.04 -9.63 -6.22
N THR A 114 -17.08 -10.01 -7.07
CA THR A 114 -16.95 -11.38 -7.59
C THR A 114 -15.83 -12.18 -6.95
N LYS A 115 -14.79 -11.49 -6.44
CA LYS A 115 -13.58 -12.12 -5.92
C LYS A 115 -13.57 -12.25 -4.39
N GLU A 116 -14.27 -11.37 -3.71
CA GLU A 116 -14.26 -11.31 -2.25
C GLU A 116 -15.56 -11.88 -1.70
N LYS A 117 -15.46 -12.99 -0.96
CA LYS A 117 -16.59 -13.46 -0.14
C LYS A 117 -16.96 -12.36 0.86
N LEU A 118 -18.25 -12.26 1.20
CA LEU A 118 -18.74 -11.46 2.33
C LEU A 118 -17.98 -11.88 3.60
N LYS A 119 -17.02 -11.05 4.00
CA LYS A 119 -16.23 -11.26 5.22
C LYS A 119 -16.17 -9.96 5.98
N LEU A 120 -16.86 -9.94 7.12
CA LEU A 120 -16.77 -8.85 8.08
C LEU A 120 -15.42 -8.91 8.77
N LYS A 121 -14.75 -7.76 8.85
CA LYS A 121 -13.63 -7.55 9.75
C LYS A 121 -14.18 -7.37 11.17
N CYS A 122 -13.45 -7.92 12.13
CA CYS A 122 -13.72 -7.72 13.55
C CYS A 122 -12.69 -6.73 14.11
N PRO A 123 -13.08 -5.86 15.06
CA PRO A 123 -12.12 -5.09 15.86
C PRO A 123 -11.14 -6.02 16.57
N THR A 124 -9.93 -5.52 16.82
CA THR A 124 -8.91 -6.23 17.60
C THR A 124 -8.75 -5.59 18.98
N SER A 125 -8.07 -6.27 19.91
CA SER A 125 -7.74 -5.66 21.20
C SER A 125 -6.84 -4.43 21.08
N GLU A 126 -6.03 -4.35 20.01
CA GLU A 126 -5.18 -3.18 19.72
C GLU A 126 -6.00 -2.01 19.14
N TYR A 127 -7.00 -2.31 18.30
CA TYR A 127 -7.87 -1.31 17.67
C TYR A 127 -9.35 -1.65 17.93
N PRO A 128 -9.87 -1.38 19.14
CA PRO A 128 -11.22 -1.77 19.54
C PRO A 128 -12.32 -0.80 19.05
N TYR A 129 -11.95 0.34 18.48
CA TYR A 129 -12.89 1.39 18.06
C TYR A 129 -12.85 1.64 16.55
N LEU A 130 -13.91 2.27 16.01
CA LEU A 130 -13.94 2.72 14.63
C LEU A 130 -12.88 3.82 14.40
N PHE A 131 -12.28 3.81 13.22
CA PHE A 131 -11.26 4.78 12.87
C PHE A 131 -11.85 6.13 12.44
N THR A 132 -11.33 7.18 13.06
CA THR A 132 -11.63 8.59 12.82
C THR A 132 -10.37 9.37 12.49
N THR A 133 -10.51 10.64 12.13
CA THR A 133 -9.36 11.55 11.89
C THR A 133 -8.46 11.67 13.12
N ARG A 134 -8.99 11.52 14.34
CA ARG A 134 -8.25 11.67 15.61
C ARG A 134 -7.47 10.42 16.03
N ASN A 135 -7.99 9.21 15.81
CA ASN A 135 -7.34 7.97 16.27
C ASN A 135 -6.57 7.21 15.17
N SER A 136 -6.60 7.69 13.93
CA SER A 136 -5.88 7.04 12.81
C SER A 136 -4.38 7.36 12.78
N GLN A 137 -3.93 8.45 13.42
CA GLN A 137 -2.52 8.85 13.45
C GLN A 137 -1.64 7.89 14.27
N MET A 138 -2.22 7.19 15.25
CA MET A 138 -1.49 6.24 16.10
C MET A 138 -0.90 5.08 15.30
N HIS A 139 -1.56 4.68 14.20
CA HIS A 139 -1.06 3.65 13.28
C HIS A 139 0.21 4.09 12.55
N ASN A 140 0.35 5.38 12.21
CA ASN A 140 1.57 5.91 11.58
C ASN A 140 2.76 5.80 12.53
N SER A 141 2.58 6.17 13.82
CA SER A 141 3.63 6.04 14.82
C SER A 141 4.02 4.59 15.10
N VAL A 142 3.07 3.65 15.09
CA VAL A 142 3.35 2.21 15.29
C VAL A 142 4.08 1.61 14.08
N LEU A 143 3.68 1.95 12.85
CA LEU A 143 4.38 1.54 11.62
C LEU A 143 5.78 2.13 11.52
N GLU A 144 5.96 3.40 11.86
CA GLU A 144 7.28 4.04 11.91
C GLU A 144 8.18 3.37 12.96
N THR A 145 7.63 3.01 14.13
CA THR A 145 8.38 2.30 15.17
C THR A 145 8.79 0.89 14.71
N LYS A 146 7.92 0.18 13.98
CA LYS A 146 8.22 -1.15 13.43
C LYS A 146 9.25 -1.09 12.30
N SER A 147 9.18 -0.07 11.45
CA SER A 147 10.16 0.18 10.38
C SER A 147 11.55 0.52 10.94
N ASN A 148 11.62 1.24 12.06
CA ASN A 148 12.88 1.60 12.71
C ASN A 148 13.52 0.44 13.49
N GLY A 149 12.77 -0.64 13.77
CA GLY A 149 13.28 -1.82 14.48
C GLY A 149 14.21 -2.70 13.63
N ASP A 150 14.09 -2.66 12.30
CA ASP A 150 14.81 -3.56 11.38
C ASP A 150 15.93 -2.86 10.59
N SER A 151 16.02 -1.52 10.62
CA SER A 151 17.01 -0.77 9.85
C SER A 151 18.31 -0.59 10.63
N VAL A 152 19.38 -1.27 10.21
CA VAL A 152 20.75 -1.01 10.69
C VAL A 152 21.10 0.44 10.38
N PRO A 153 21.49 1.24 11.40
CA PRO A 153 21.67 2.66 11.19
C PRO A 153 22.93 2.92 10.35
N TYR A 154 22.84 3.89 9.43
CA TYR A 154 23.88 4.16 8.42
C TYR A 154 25.28 4.41 9.03
N TRP A 155 25.35 5.01 10.22
CA TRP A 155 26.62 5.21 10.93
C TRP A 155 27.32 3.89 11.28
N ALA A 156 26.57 2.81 11.57
CA ALA A 156 27.14 1.50 11.87
C ALA A 156 27.80 0.89 10.62
N VAL A 157 27.24 1.13 9.43
CA VAL A 157 27.84 0.71 8.15
C VAL A 157 29.14 1.46 7.87
N ILE A 158 29.17 2.78 8.15
CA ILE A 158 30.39 3.59 8.00
C ILE A 158 31.50 3.06 8.92
N ILE A 159 31.19 2.83 10.21
CA ILE A 159 32.18 2.31 11.16
C ILE A 159 32.69 0.93 10.72
N ALA A 160 31.83 0.03 10.29
CA ALA A 160 32.25 -1.29 9.83
C ALA A 160 33.20 -1.20 8.61
N ALA A 161 32.89 -0.34 7.64
CA ALA A 161 33.70 -0.15 6.44
C ALA A 161 35.07 0.48 6.76
N THR A 162 35.12 1.52 7.60
CA THR A 162 36.38 2.18 7.97
C THR A 162 37.28 1.26 8.78
N THR A 163 36.72 0.51 9.72
CA THR A 163 37.47 -0.44 10.56
C THR A 163 38.04 -1.58 9.70
N GLY A 164 37.26 -2.10 8.75
CA GLY A 164 37.72 -3.13 7.82
C GLY A 164 38.86 -2.66 6.91
N ILE A 165 38.78 -1.43 6.39
CA ILE A 165 39.85 -0.84 5.56
C ILE A 165 41.14 -0.67 6.37
N LEU A 166 41.05 -0.12 7.59
CA LEU A 166 42.21 0.09 8.45
C LEU A 166 42.88 -1.24 8.82
N ALA A 167 42.11 -2.26 9.19
CA ALA A 167 42.64 -3.58 9.48
C ALA A 167 43.33 -4.20 8.25
N GLY A 168 42.71 -4.09 7.07
CA GLY A 168 43.29 -4.55 5.81
C GLY A 168 44.61 -3.85 5.48
N CYS A 169 44.67 -2.52 5.61
CA CYS A 169 45.88 -1.74 5.38
C CYS A 169 47.02 -2.14 6.33
N LEU A 170 46.73 -2.37 7.61
CA LEU A 170 47.74 -2.80 8.60
C LEU A 170 48.29 -4.19 8.29
N ILE A 171 47.44 -5.13 7.86
CA ILE A 171 47.88 -6.48 7.46
C ILE A 171 48.80 -6.40 6.24
N VAL A 172 48.42 -5.67 5.21
CA VAL A 172 49.24 -5.50 3.99
C VAL A 172 50.56 -4.84 4.32
N TRP A 173 50.56 -3.79 5.15
CA TRP A 173 51.78 -3.12 5.61
C TRP A 173 52.71 -4.10 6.32
N GLY A 174 52.17 -4.91 7.26
CA GLY A 174 52.93 -5.91 8.00
C GLY A 174 53.57 -6.97 7.10
N LEU A 175 52.83 -7.47 6.11
CA LEU A 175 53.35 -8.44 5.14
C LEU A 175 54.44 -7.84 4.24
N MET A 176 54.26 -6.60 3.79
CA MET A 176 55.24 -5.90 2.96
C MET A 176 56.53 -5.61 3.72
N THR A 177 56.43 -5.11 4.96
CA THR A 177 57.61 -4.89 5.82
C THR A 177 58.32 -6.19 6.17
N HIS A 178 57.59 -7.27 6.45
CA HIS A 178 58.18 -8.58 6.69
C HIS A 178 58.94 -9.10 5.46
N LYS A 179 58.35 -8.95 4.25
CA LYS A 179 58.98 -9.37 2.99
C LYS A 179 60.24 -8.55 2.67
N ILE A 180 60.20 -7.22 2.88
CA ILE A 180 61.35 -6.33 2.70
C ILE A 180 62.48 -6.72 3.66
N ASN A 181 62.18 -6.89 4.95
CA ASN A 181 63.16 -7.27 5.96
C ASN A 181 63.77 -8.66 5.67
N LYS A 182 62.96 -9.63 5.23
CA LYS A 182 63.44 -10.96 4.81
C LYS A 182 64.38 -10.86 3.60
N HIS A 183 64.04 -10.04 2.61
CA HIS A 183 64.87 -9.86 1.42
C HIS A 183 66.17 -9.11 1.71
N SER A 184 66.15 -8.13 2.61
CA SER A 184 67.38 -7.46 3.10
C SER A 184 68.31 -8.48 3.76
N ARG A 185 67.81 -9.26 4.73
CA ARG A 185 68.62 -10.28 5.43
C ARG A 185 69.19 -11.33 4.49
N ALA A 186 68.44 -11.74 3.47
CA ALA A 186 68.92 -12.68 2.44
C ALA A 186 70.01 -12.05 1.55
N ARG A 187 69.92 -10.76 1.22
CA ARG A 187 70.96 -10.03 0.50
C ARG A 187 72.22 -9.86 1.33
N ASP A 188 72.08 -9.53 2.60
CA ASP A 188 73.21 -9.33 3.51
C ASP A 188 73.98 -10.65 3.72
N ALA A 189 73.27 -11.77 3.93
CA ALA A 189 73.89 -13.11 4.02
C ALA A 189 74.61 -13.53 2.72
N ALA A 190 74.05 -13.23 1.54
CA ALA A 190 74.68 -13.52 0.25
C ALA A 190 75.87 -12.60 -0.07
N ALA A 191 75.97 -11.42 0.56
CA ALA A 191 77.11 -10.53 0.44
C ALA A 191 78.27 -10.96 1.37
N GLU A 192 77.94 -11.50 2.55
CA GLU A 192 78.89 -12.08 3.51
C GLU A 192 79.55 -13.35 2.94
N GLU A 193 78.80 -14.23 2.28
CA GLU A 193 79.34 -15.42 1.60
C GLU A 193 80.33 -15.06 0.47
N LYS A 194 80.14 -13.91 -0.21
CA LYS A 194 81.03 -13.45 -1.30
C LYS A 194 82.30 -12.73 -0.82
N THR A 195 82.39 -12.39 0.46
CA THR A 195 83.56 -11.70 1.05
C THR A 195 84.49 -12.66 1.81
N THR A 196 84.18 -13.95 1.83
CA THR A 196 84.92 -14.98 2.60
C THR A 196 85.80 -15.90 1.72
N PHE A 197 86.39 -15.37 0.64
CA PHE A 197 87.45 -16.02 -0.15
C PHE A 197 88.63 -15.08 -0.38
#